data_AF-A0A7J4V6G0-F1
#
_entry.id   AF-A0A7J4V6G0-F1
#
_cell.length_a   1.000
_cell.length_b   1.000
_cell.length_c   1.000
_cell.angle_alpha   90.00
_cell.angle_beta   90.00
_cell.angle_gamma   90.00
#
_symmetry.space_group_name_H-M   'P 1'
#
loop_
_entity.id
_entity.type
_entity.pdbx_description
1 polymer ?
#
loop_
_entity_poly.entity_id
_entity_poly.type
_entity_poly.pdbx_seq_one_letter_code
_entity_poly.pdbx_strand_id
1 'polypeptide(L)'
;LEEAEQFNRTLLRPKILREGRPYGRCTFFDEEKGCAIHDAKPLQCRVAMGCRPYGEKLMLWFMLNHILDPEDPESVRQYASYLKAGGKTLPGGELHTLVPDKERLHKMLDYTTVKPW
;
A
#
# COMPACT_ATOMS: atom_id res chain seq x y z
N LEU A 1 -10.47 4.85 -12.77
CA LEU A 1 -9.30 4.59 -11.90
C LEU A 1 -8.33 5.75 -12.00
N GLU A 2 -7.45 5.92 -11.02
CA GLU A 2 -6.32 6.87 -11.12
C GLU A 2 -5.05 6.20 -10.61
N GLU A 3 -3.91 6.64 -11.13
CA GLU A 3 -2.60 6.22 -10.64
C GLU A 3 -2.32 6.85 -9.26
N ALA A 4 -1.65 6.08 -8.42
CA ALA A 4 -1.12 6.52 -7.15
C ALA A 4 0.18 5.78 -6.88
N GLU A 5 1.18 6.50 -6.41
CA GLU A 5 2.44 5.89 -6.00
C GLU A 5 2.40 5.54 -4.51
N GLN A 6 2.89 4.35 -4.18
CA GLN A 6 3.08 3.93 -2.80
C GLN A 6 4.29 2.99 -2.71
N PHE A 7 5.24 3.28 -1.82
CA PHE A 7 6.47 2.49 -1.64
C PHE A 7 7.21 2.22 -2.95
N ASN A 8 7.46 3.29 -3.73
CA ASN A 8 8.12 3.26 -5.04
C ASN A 8 7.41 2.39 -6.11
N ARG A 9 6.11 2.14 -5.94
CA ARG A 9 5.30 1.37 -6.88
C ARG A 9 4.10 2.17 -7.34
N THR A 10 3.92 2.26 -8.66
CA THR A 10 2.70 2.81 -9.26
C THR A 10 1.58 1.78 -9.13
N LEU A 11 0.51 2.17 -8.47
CA LEU A 11 -0.70 1.40 -8.27
C LEU A 11 -1.86 2.14 -8.90
N LEU A 12 -2.93 1.41 -9.23
CA LEU A 12 -4.21 2.04 -9.52
C LEU A 12 -4.99 2.12 -8.21
N ARG A 13 -5.57 3.27 -7.86
CA ARG A 13 -6.57 3.43 -6.79
C ARG A 13 -7.92 3.93 -7.33
N PRO A 14 -9.05 3.66 -6.65
CA PRO A 14 -10.35 4.14 -7.11
C PRO A 14 -10.32 5.66 -7.17
N LYS A 15 -10.82 6.23 -8.27
CA LYS A 15 -10.97 7.68 -8.34
C LYS A 15 -12.17 8.06 -7.47
N ILE A 16 -11.96 8.98 -6.55
CA ILE A 16 -13.01 9.49 -5.65
C ILE A 16 -13.52 10.80 -6.24
N LEU A 17 -14.76 10.83 -6.71
CA LEU A 17 -15.39 12.02 -7.28
C LEU A 17 -15.89 12.93 -6.15
N ARG A 18 -15.07 13.92 -5.79
CA ARG A 18 -15.35 14.89 -4.73
C ARG A 18 -16.02 16.13 -5.33
N GLU A 19 -17.35 16.14 -5.33
CA GLU A 19 -18.17 17.29 -5.76
C GLU A 19 -18.21 18.37 -4.66
N GLY A 20 -17.04 18.94 -4.31
CA GLY A 20 -16.92 19.95 -3.26
C GLY A 20 -17.09 19.42 -1.82
N ARG A 21 -17.08 18.10 -1.62
CA ARG A 21 -17.23 17.44 -0.32
C ARG A 21 -15.93 16.76 0.13
N PRO A 22 -15.68 16.64 1.46
CA PRO A 22 -14.50 15.93 1.98
C PRO A 22 -14.48 14.44 1.59
N TYR A 23 -15.66 13.88 1.31
CA TYR A 23 -15.86 12.52 0.83
C TYR A 23 -16.59 12.56 -0.51
N GLY A 24 -16.32 11.59 -1.39
CA GLY A 24 -16.86 11.57 -2.74
C GLY A 24 -17.33 10.19 -3.16
N ARG A 25 -18.10 10.15 -4.26
CA ARG A 25 -18.57 8.88 -4.83
C ARG A 25 -17.39 8.10 -5.41
N CYS A 26 -17.33 6.81 -5.12
CA CYS A 26 -16.34 5.93 -5.73
C CYS A 26 -16.72 5.71 -7.20
N THR A 27 -15.77 5.83 -8.14
CA THR A 27 -16.04 5.55 -9.58
C THR A 27 -16.59 4.15 -9.89
N PHE A 28 -16.58 3.24 -8.92
CA PHE A 28 -17.13 1.89 -9.04
C PHE A 28 -18.54 1.74 -8.47
N PHE A 29 -19.08 2.78 -7.85
CA PHE A 29 -20.43 2.75 -7.32
C PHE A 29 -21.43 3.08 -8.42
N ASP A 30 -22.21 2.08 -8.82
CA ASP A 30 -23.36 2.17 -9.71
C ASP A 30 -24.64 2.26 -8.85
N GLU A 31 -25.54 3.19 -9.15
CA GLU A 31 -26.74 3.42 -8.31
C GLU A 31 -27.80 2.31 -8.44
N GLU A 32 -27.80 1.56 -9.55
CA GLU A 32 -28.74 0.44 -9.77
C GLU A 32 -28.15 -0.90 -9.30
N LYS A 33 -26.84 -1.09 -9.48
CA LYS A 33 -26.12 -2.36 -9.24
C LYS A 33 -25.25 -2.34 -7.98
N GLY A 34 -25.12 -1.18 -7.33
CA GLY A 34 -24.18 -0.96 -6.22
C GLY A 34 -22.73 -0.91 -6.69
N CYS A 35 -21.78 -1.26 -5.82
CA CYS A 35 -20.36 -1.30 -6.20
C CYS A 35 -20.10 -2.38 -7.28
N ALA A 36 -19.91 -1.98 -8.54
CA ALA A 36 -19.52 -2.83 -9.67
C ALA A 36 -17.99 -2.85 -9.86
N ILE A 37 -17.42 -4.04 -10.01
CA ILE A 37 -16.01 -4.32 -9.72
C ILE A 37 -15.20 -4.44 -11.01
N HIS A 38 -14.01 -3.81 -11.03
CA HIS A 38 -12.95 -4.13 -11.98
C HIS A 38 -12.11 -5.31 -11.45
N ASP A 39 -11.78 -6.31 -12.27
CA ASP A 39 -11.23 -7.62 -11.87
C ASP A 39 -10.05 -7.58 -10.88
N ALA A 40 -9.13 -6.63 -11.04
CA ALA A 40 -7.94 -6.49 -10.18
C ALA A 40 -8.21 -5.90 -8.78
N LYS A 41 -9.37 -5.26 -8.55
CA LYS A 41 -9.62 -4.43 -7.35
C LYS A 41 -10.65 -4.87 -6.29
N PRO A 42 -11.39 -5.99 -6.42
CA PRO A 42 -12.38 -6.37 -5.42
C PRO A 42 -11.76 -6.62 -4.05
N LEU A 43 -10.52 -7.14 -3.98
CA LEU A 43 -9.97 -7.63 -2.72
C LEU A 43 -9.71 -6.48 -1.73
N GLN A 44 -8.92 -5.47 -2.12
CA GLN A 44 -8.56 -4.38 -1.23
C GLN A 44 -9.80 -3.59 -0.75
N CYS A 45 -10.71 -3.21 -1.66
CA CYS A 45 -11.91 -2.44 -1.30
C CYS A 45 -12.94 -3.25 -0.50
N ARG A 46 -13.21 -4.51 -0.85
CA ARG A 46 -14.19 -5.35 -0.13
C ARG A 46 -13.69 -5.69 1.28
N VAL A 47 -12.39 -5.88 1.43
CA VAL A 47 -11.78 -6.39 2.66
C VAL A 47 -11.43 -5.26 3.64
N ALA A 48 -10.99 -4.09 3.14
CA ALA A 48 -10.56 -2.98 3.99
C ALA A 48 -11.63 -1.93 4.28
N MET A 49 -12.47 -1.60 3.29
CA MET A 49 -13.37 -0.45 3.35
C MET A 49 -14.73 -0.77 3.95
N GLY A 50 -15.00 -2.04 4.29
CA GLY A 50 -16.26 -2.49 4.89
C GLY A 50 -16.45 -2.16 6.37
N CYS A 51 -15.65 -1.24 6.93
CA CYS A 51 -15.70 -0.81 8.35
C CYS A 51 -15.68 -1.99 9.36
N ARG A 52 -15.00 -3.08 9.02
CA ARG A 52 -14.85 -4.24 9.91
C ARG A 52 -13.72 -3.99 10.92
N PRO A 53 -13.79 -4.53 12.15
CA PRO A 53 -12.73 -4.36 13.15
C PRO A 53 -11.33 -4.81 12.69
N TYR A 54 -11.28 -5.72 11.71
CA TYR A 54 -10.04 -6.26 11.14
C TYR A 54 -9.61 -5.58 9.84
N GLY A 55 -10.33 -4.56 9.35
CA GLY A 55 -10.06 -3.91 8.07
C GLY A 55 -8.65 -3.31 8.00
N GLU A 56 -8.19 -2.70 9.10
CA GLU A 56 -6.82 -2.18 9.22
C GLU A 56 -5.78 -3.29 9.04
N LYS A 57 -5.94 -4.44 9.71
CA LYS A 57 -5.01 -5.57 9.59
C LYS A 57 -4.94 -6.10 8.16
N LEU A 58 -6.08 -6.14 7.47
CA LEU A 58 -6.11 -6.62 6.10
C LEU A 58 -5.50 -5.62 5.12
N MET A 59 -5.60 -4.31 5.38
CA MET A 59 -4.83 -3.32 4.64
C MET A 59 -3.34 -3.48 4.85
N LEU A 60 -2.90 -3.70 6.09
CA LEU A 60 -1.50 -3.95 6.39
C LEU A 60 -1.01 -5.23 5.70
N TRP A 61 -1.80 -6.30 5.72
CA TRP A 61 -1.49 -7.53 4.99
C TRP A 61 -1.36 -7.27 3.48
N PHE A 62 -2.31 -6.55 2.88
CA PHE A 62 -2.28 -6.25 1.45
C PHE A 62 -1.07 -5.39 1.08
N MET A 63 -0.75 -4.40 1.91
CA MET A 63 0.42 -3.56 1.76
C MET A 63 1.72 -4.39 1.77
N LEU A 64 1.89 -5.26 2.76
CA LEU A 64 3.08 -6.10 2.91
C LEU A 64 3.24 -7.13 1.79
N ASN A 65 2.14 -7.67 1.25
CA ASN A 65 2.18 -8.79 0.30
C ASN A 65 2.08 -8.36 -1.17
N HIS A 66 1.54 -7.16 -1.46
CA HIS A 66 1.23 -6.76 -2.84
C HIS A 66 1.75 -5.38 -3.22
N ILE A 67 2.08 -4.52 -2.26
CA ILE A 67 2.57 -3.17 -2.54
C ILE A 67 4.08 -3.11 -2.34
N LEU A 68 4.53 -3.51 -1.15
CA LEU A 68 5.93 -3.47 -0.76
C LEU A 68 6.75 -4.47 -1.59
N ASP A 69 7.90 -4.01 -2.09
CA ASP A 69 8.87 -4.86 -2.78
C ASP A 69 10.17 -4.96 -1.96
N PRO A 70 10.44 -6.09 -1.29
CA PRO A 70 11.66 -6.28 -0.51
C PRO A 70 12.95 -6.26 -1.34
N GLU A 71 12.87 -6.47 -2.65
CA GLU A 71 14.00 -6.44 -3.57
C GLU A 71 14.33 -5.04 -4.07
N ASP A 72 13.41 -4.07 -3.90
CA ASP A 72 13.63 -2.68 -4.30
C ASP A 72 14.09 -1.82 -3.10
N PRO A 73 15.34 -1.30 -3.11
CA PRO A 73 15.86 -0.48 -2.01
C PRO A 73 15.01 0.75 -1.71
N GLU A 74 14.41 1.38 -2.72
CA GLU A 74 13.59 2.56 -2.52
C GLU A 74 12.24 2.22 -1.88
N SER A 75 11.60 1.14 -2.30
CA SER A 75 10.40 0.58 -1.63
C SER A 75 10.67 0.32 -0.14
N VAL A 76 11.79 -0.34 0.18
CA VAL A 76 12.22 -0.63 1.56
C VAL A 76 12.49 0.65 2.36
N ARG A 77 13.15 1.66 1.77
CA ARG A 77 13.43 2.95 2.43
C ARG A 77 12.16 3.75 2.74
N GLN A 78 11.22 3.82 1.79
CA GLN A 78 9.94 4.49 2.00
C GLN A 78 9.14 3.78 3.11
N TYR A 79 9.20 2.45 3.15
CA TYR A 79 8.57 1.68 4.22
C TYR A 79 9.22 1.87 5.59
N ALA A 80 10.56 1.92 5.64
CA ALA A 80 11.30 2.26 6.86
C ALA A 80 10.90 3.65 7.39
N SER A 81 10.74 4.62 6.50
CA SER A 81 10.28 5.97 6.85
C SER A 81 8.85 5.96 7.39
N TYR A 82 7.96 5.18 6.78
CA TYR A 82 6.59 4.97 7.26
C TYR A 82 6.56 4.40 8.69
N LEU A 83 7.35 3.37 8.98
CA LEU A 83 7.44 2.79 10.33
C LEU A 83 8.00 3.80 11.34
N LYS A 84 9.05 4.54 10.97
CA LYS A 84 9.66 5.58 11.82
C LYS A 84 8.67 6.70 12.18
N ALA A 85 7.75 7.03 11.27
CA ALA A 85 6.71 8.04 11.49
C ALA A 85 5.54 7.54 12.38
N GLY A 86 5.61 6.32 12.93
CA GLY A 86 4.55 5.73 13.73
C GLY A 86 3.54 4.91 12.91
N GLY A 87 3.89 4.54 11.68
CA GLY A 87 3.12 3.60 10.87
C GLY A 87 2.96 2.24 11.57
N LYS A 88 1.82 1.58 11.35
CA LYS A 88 1.52 0.27 11.94
C LYS A 88 2.00 -0.84 11.00
N THR A 89 2.28 -2.00 11.56
CA THR A 89 2.57 -3.21 10.78
C THR A 89 1.96 -4.44 11.43
N LEU A 90 2.01 -5.57 10.73
CA LEU A 90 1.67 -6.88 11.27
C LEU A 90 2.94 -7.56 11.81
N PRO A 91 2.81 -8.54 12.73
CA PRO A 91 3.93 -9.40 13.09
C PRO A 91 4.55 -10.03 11.84
N GLY A 92 5.87 -9.94 11.72
CA GLY A 92 6.62 -10.38 10.53
C GLY A 92 6.70 -9.35 9.41
N GLY A 93 6.06 -8.18 9.58
CA GLY A 93 6.18 -7.04 8.68
C GLY A 93 7.27 -6.04 9.11
N GLU A 94 8.14 -6.40 10.04
CA GLU A 94 9.29 -5.59 10.42
C GLU A 94 10.37 -5.63 9.32
N LEU A 95 11.18 -4.59 9.20
CA LEU A 95 12.22 -4.48 8.16
C LEU A 95 13.17 -5.68 8.12
N HIS A 96 13.58 -6.18 9.29
CA HIS A 96 14.49 -7.32 9.41
C HIS A 96 13.82 -8.66 9.08
N THR A 97 12.49 -8.73 9.12
CA THR A 97 11.74 -9.91 8.69
C THR A 97 11.52 -9.87 7.18
N LEU A 98 11.27 -8.67 6.64
CA LEU A 98 11.09 -8.43 5.20
C LEU A 98 12.40 -8.58 4.41
N VAL A 99 13.52 -8.10 4.97
CA VAL A 99 14.87 -8.26 4.41
C VAL A 99 15.74 -8.92 5.48
N PRO A 100 15.81 -10.26 5.51
CA PRO A 100 16.53 -11.01 6.55
C PRO A 100 18.05 -10.78 6.55
N ASP A 101 18.63 -10.48 5.39
CA ASP A 101 20.05 -10.16 5.26
C ASP A 101 20.32 -8.75 5.82
N LYS A 102 21.00 -8.70 6.97
CA LYS A 102 21.33 -7.48 7.69
C LYS A 102 22.25 -6.56 6.90
N GLU A 103 23.23 -7.10 6.18
CA GLU A 103 24.15 -6.27 5.40
C GLU A 103 23.43 -5.65 4.22
N ARG A 104 22.60 -6.45 3.53
CA ARG A 104 21.76 -5.96 2.44
C ARG A 104 20.79 -4.88 2.93
N LEU A 105 20.09 -5.12 4.04
CA LEU A 105 19.17 -4.13 4.62
C LEU A 105 19.90 -2.84 4.98
N HIS A 106 21.07 -2.93 5.62
CA HIS A 106 21.89 -1.76 5.95
C HIS A 106 22.29 -0.98 4.69
N LYS A 107 22.77 -1.68 3.65
CA LYS A 107 23.15 -1.07 2.36
C LYS A 107 21.97 -0.34 1.68
N MET A 108 20.77 -0.93 1.74
CA MET A 108 19.54 -0.34 1.21
C MET A 108 19.16 0.96 1.93
N LEU A 109 19.25 0.97 3.26
CA LEU A 109 18.91 2.12 4.11
C LEU A 109 19.95 3.25 4.02
N ASP A 110 21.22 2.91 3.84
CA ASP A 110 22.35 3.87 3.79
C ASP A 110 22.57 4.48 2.40
N TYR A 111 21.64 4.27 1.46
CA TYR A 111 21.74 4.77 0.08
C TYR A 111 23.01 4.31 -0.66
N THR A 112 23.64 3.20 -0.26
CA THR A 112 24.79 2.65 -0.98
C THR A 112 24.37 1.91 -2.25
N THR A 113 23.14 1.39 -2.27
CA THR A 113 22.44 0.90 -3.46
C THR A 113 21.51 1.99 -4.00
N VAL A 114 22.03 2.86 -4.87
CA VAL A 114 21.23 3.79 -5.68
C VAL A 114 21.22 3.27 -7.10
N LYS A 115 20.04 3.08 -7.70
CA LYS A 115 19.96 2.88 -9.15
C LYS A 115 20.42 4.18 -9.83
N PRO A 116 21.33 4.14 -10.80
CA PRO A 116 21.62 5.32 -11.61
C PRO A 116 20.33 5.75 -12.34
N TRP A 117 20.12 7.06 -12.41
CA TRP A 117 18.99 7.71 -13.06
C TRP A 117 18.98 7.50 -14.57
#